data_AF-A0AAU9JLK0-F1
#
_entry.id   AF-A0AAU9JLK0-F1
#
_cell.length_a   1.000
_cell.length_b   1.000
_cell.length_c   1.000
_cell.angle_alpha   90.00
_cell.angle_beta   90.00
_cell.angle_gamma   90.00
#
_symmetry.space_group_name_H-M   'P 1'
#
loop_
_entity.id
_entity.type
_entity.pdbx_description
1 polymer ?
#
loop_
_entity_poly.entity_id
_entity_poly.type
_entity_poly.pdbx_seq_one_letter_code
_entity_poly.pdbx_strand_id
1 'polypeptide(L)'
;MEERDIHEYKTSPFDKSLMEGVNEIKGCAKDLVERLEIPYRVLLKSAFECSRDCFSVENYELRESFACKNKCISVLESLKKDQEASFAQFDTALNLCFHSCTKQKRRTPYLSNEAVLCYRDCMERGKQSLIKMEAHFASLYSQYTDTPW
;
A
#
# COMPACT_ATOMS: atom_id res chain seq x y z
N MET A 1 -16.62 26.68 -55.92
CA MET A 1 -15.56 26.09 -55.09
C MET A 1 -15.63 26.80 -53.76
N GLU A 2 -16.29 26.18 -52.78
CA GLU A 2 -16.39 26.74 -51.43
C GLU A 2 -15.11 26.42 -50.68
N GLU A 3 -14.39 27.48 -50.29
CA GLU A 3 -13.31 27.41 -49.30
C GLU A 3 -13.94 26.98 -47.97
N ARG A 4 -13.65 25.74 -47.58
CA ARG A 4 -13.99 25.25 -46.24
C ARG A 4 -13.09 25.97 -45.26
N ASP A 5 -13.68 26.87 -44.49
CA ASP A 5 -13.10 27.41 -43.26
C ASP A 5 -12.53 26.25 -42.44
N ILE A 6 -11.21 26.23 -42.34
CA ILE A 6 -10.48 25.42 -41.39
C ILE A 6 -10.86 26.04 -40.04
N HIS A 7 -11.85 25.45 -39.38
CA HIS A 7 -12.00 25.62 -37.95
C HIS A 7 -10.69 25.14 -37.32
N GLU A 8 -9.79 26.10 -37.08
CA GLU A 8 -8.76 25.98 -36.07
C GLU A 8 -9.46 25.46 -34.82
N TYR A 9 -9.25 24.18 -34.53
CA TYR A 9 -9.46 23.64 -33.20
C TYR A 9 -8.49 24.41 -32.31
N LYS A 10 -8.94 25.59 -31.84
CA LYS A 10 -8.43 26.20 -30.63
C LYS A 10 -8.43 25.06 -29.64
N THR A 11 -7.23 24.66 -29.22
CA THR A 11 -7.01 23.76 -28.10
C THR A 11 -7.89 24.28 -26.98
N SER A 12 -9.03 23.62 -26.79
CA SER A 12 -9.88 23.84 -25.64
C SER A 12 -8.95 23.78 -24.43
N PRO A 13 -9.06 24.71 -23.46
CA PRO A 13 -8.26 24.66 -22.26
C PRO A 13 -8.58 23.33 -21.59
N PHE A 14 -7.76 22.31 -21.86
CA PHE A 14 -7.68 21.12 -21.06
C PHE A 14 -7.38 21.65 -19.67
N ASP A 15 -8.44 21.65 -18.88
CA ASP A 15 -8.64 22.47 -17.69
C ASP A 15 -7.39 22.36 -16.82
N LYS A 16 -6.69 23.47 -16.56
CA LYS A 16 -5.44 23.44 -15.77
C LYS A 16 -5.67 22.72 -14.43
N SER A 17 -6.87 22.88 -13.87
CA SER A 17 -7.37 22.18 -12.68
C SER A 17 -7.45 20.65 -12.84
N LEU A 18 -7.83 20.15 -14.02
CA LEU A 18 -7.88 18.72 -14.32
C LEU A 18 -6.47 18.13 -14.38
N MET A 19 -5.54 18.84 -15.00
CA MET A 19 -4.12 18.43 -15.07
C MET A 19 -3.47 18.41 -13.69
N GLU A 20 -3.75 19.41 -12.86
CA GLU A 20 -3.32 19.45 -11.45
C GLU A 20 -3.88 18.26 -10.66
N GLY A 21 -5.18 17.98 -10.77
CA GLY A 21 -5.79 16.83 -10.10
C GLY A 21 -5.25 15.47 -10.55
N VAL A 22 -4.94 15.29 -11.84
CA VAL A 22 -4.29 14.06 -12.33
C VAL A 22 -2.87 13.92 -11.79
N ASN A 23 -2.10 15.01 -11.70
CA ASN A 23 -0.75 14.98 -11.15
C ASN A 23 -0.74 14.67 -9.66
N GLU A 24 -1.71 15.18 -8.90
CA GLU A 24 -1.88 14.82 -7.49
C GLU A 24 -2.21 13.33 -7.31
N ILE A 25 -3.10 12.77 -8.14
CA ILE A 25 -3.41 11.32 -8.10
C ILE A 25 -2.15 10.50 -8.38
N LYS A 26 -1.34 10.90 -9.37
CA LYS A 26 -0.05 10.24 -9.66
C LYS A 26 0.92 10.32 -8.48
N GLY A 27 1.02 11.49 -7.84
CA GLY A 27 1.83 11.67 -6.64
C GLY A 27 1.38 10.78 -5.49
N CYS A 28 0.06 10.72 -5.24
CA CYS A 28 -0.51 9.83 -4.23
C CYS A 28 -0.25 8.36 -4.56
N ALA A 29 -0.42 7.94 -5.81
CA ALA A 29 -0.13 6.57 -6.21
C ALA A 29 1.34 6.18 -5.95
N LYS A 30 2.28 7.11 -6.18
CA LYS A 30 3.69 6.89 -5.87
C LYS A 30 3.94 6.76 -4.36
N ASP A 31 3.38 7.66 -3.55
CA ASP A 31 3.46 7.59 -2.07
C ASP A 31 2.87 6.28 -1.54
N LEU A 32 1.74 5.83 -2.09
CA LEU A 32 1.15 4.55 -1.73
C LEU A 32 2.10 3.39 -2.03
N VAL A 33 2.70 3.34 -3.23
CA VAL A 33 3.64 2.28 -3.60
C VAL A 33 4.85 2.23 -2.65
N GLU A 34 5.44 3.39 -2.34
CA GLU A 34 6.58 3.46 -1.41
C GLU A 34 6.21 2.96 0.00
N ARG A 35 4.98 3.22 0.46
CA ARG A 35 4.47 2.76 1.75
C ARG A 35 4.17 1.27 1.80
N LEU A 36 3.74 0.69 0.68
CA LEU A 36 3.53 -0.77 0.58
C LEU A 36 4.83 -1.56 0.80
N GLU A 37 6.01 -0.95 0.65
CA GLU A 37 7.30 -1.61 0.93
C GLU A 37 7.59 -1.74 2.44
N ILE A 38 7.01 -0.88 3.28
CA ILE A 38 7.31 -0.81 4.72
C ILE A 38 6.97 -2.14 5.44
N PRO A 39 5.80 -2.77 5.23
CA PRO A 39 5.46 -4.03 5.90
C PRO A 39 6.41 -5.19 5.58
N TYR A 40 6.91 -5.26 4.33
CA TYR A 40 7.92 -6.27 3.96
C TYR A 40 9.24 -6.05 4.71
N ARG A 41 9.64 -4.79 4.93
CA ARG A 41 10.83 -4.46 5.72
C ARG A 41 10.67 -4.85 7.19
N VAL A 42 9.46 -4.76 7.74
CA VAL A 42 9.15 -5.24 9.11
C VAL A 42 9.35 -6.75 9.23
N LEU A 43 8.82 -7.53 8.29
CA LEU A 43 8.96 -9.00 8.33
C LEU A 43 10.43 -9.44 8.22
N LEU A 44 11.20 -8.79 7.33
CA LEU A 44 12.64 -9.04 7.20
C LEU A 44 13.40 -8.72 8.49
N LYS A 45 13.10 -7.57 9.12
CA LYS A 45 13.72 -7.19 10.40
C LYS A 45 13.43 -8.23 11.49
N SER A 46 12.18 -8.65 11.64
CA SER A 46 11.78 -9.69 12.59
C SER A 46 12.55 -11.00 12.36
N ALA A 47 12.70 -11.41 11.10
CA ALA A 47 13.44 -12.63 10.78
C ALA A 47 14.92 -12.56 11.19
N PHE A 48 15.56 -11.40 11.01
CA PHE A 48 16.95 -11.19 11.43
C PHE A 48 17.13 -11.18 12.95
N GLU A 49 16.27 -10.47 13.69
CA GLU A 49 16.35 -10.41 15.15
C GLU A 49 16.09 -11.78 15.78
N CYS A 50 15.07 -12.46 15.28
CA CYS A 50 14.71 -13.79 15.73
C CYS A 50 15.82 -14.82 15.46
N SER A 51 16.51 -14.70 14.32
CA SER A 51 17.70 -15.51 14.03
C SER A 51 18.86 -15.16 14.96
N ARG A 52 19.12 -13.87 15.23
CA ARG A 52 20.20 -13.43 16.13
C ARG A 52 20.01 -14.00 17.54
N ASP A 53 18.80 -13.93 18.07
CA ASP A 53 18.52 -14.30 19.46
C ASP A 53 18.60 -15.83 19.67
N CYS A 54 18.11 -16.63 18.71
CA CYS A 54 18.18 -18.09 18.77
C CYS A 54 19.56 -18.70 18.50
N PHE A 55 20.48 -17.96 17.85
CA PHE A 55 21.84 -18.41 17.53
C PHE A 55 22.92 -17.66 18.32
N SER A 56 22.57 -16.94 19.39
CA SER A 56 23.57 -16.37 20.29
C SER A 56 24.30 -17.50 21.04
N VAL A 57 25.52 -17.79 20.55
CA VAL A 57 26.32 -19.00 20.85
C VAL A 57 26.73 -19.08 22.33
N GLU A 58 26.55 -18.02 23.10
CA GLU A 58 26.98 -17.93 24.49
C GLU A 58 25.94 -18.46 25.50
N ASN A 59 24.67 -18.69 25.11
CA ASN A 59 23.58 -18.83 26.10
C ASN A 59 22.69 -20.09 25.99
N TYR A 60 22.79 -20.91 24.93
CA TYR A 60 21.80 -21.98 24.71
C TYR A 60 22.39 -23.35 24.44
N GLU A 61 21.82 -24.37 25.09
CA GLU A 61 22.01 -25.76 24.67
C GLU A 61 21.31 -26.01 23.32
N LEU A 62 21.83 -26.95 22.52
CA LEU A 62 21.28 -27.30 21.19
C LEU A 62 19.75 -27.44 21.16
N ARG A 63 19.16 -28.06 22.20
CA ARG A 63 17.71 -28.29 22.31
C ARG A 63 16.94 -26.99 22.50
N GLU A 64 17.50 -26.04 23.24
CA GLU A 64 16.91 -24.72 23.49
C GLU A 64 16.98 -23.86 22.24
N SER A 65 18.10 -23.90 21.49
CA SER A 65 18.20 -23.26 20.17
C SER A 65 17.17 -23.82 19.19
N PHE A 66 16.92 -25.14 19.18
CA PHE A 66 15.87 -25.74 18.34
C PHE A 66 14.46 -25.30 18.74
N ALA A 67 14.17 -25.23 20.05
CA ALA A 67 12.88 -24.76 20.55
C ALA A 67 12.66 -23.27 20.20
N CYS A 68 13.68 -22.44 20.40
CA CYS A 68 13.68 -21.03 20.01
C CYS A 68 13.41 -20.86 18.52
N LYS A 69 14.12 -21.60 17.66
CA LYS A 69 13.91 -21.59 16.20
C LYS A 69 12.45 -21.94 15.83
N ASN A 70 11.86 -22.95 16.44
CA ASN A 70 10.49 -23.35 16.10
C ASN A 70 9.47 -22.29 16.53
N LYS A 71 9.64 -21.71 17.73
CA LYS A 71 8.83 -20.59 18.23
C LYS A 71 8.97 -19.37 17.31
N CYS A 72 10.19 -19.07 16.90
CA CYS A 72 10.53 -18.01 15.95
C CYS A 72 9.80 -18.15 14.61
N ILE A 73 9.90 -19.33 13.97
CA ILE A 73 9.23 -19.60 12.69
C ILE A 73 7.72 -19.45 12.83
N SER A 74 7.12 -19.98 13.89
CA SER A 74 5.68 -19.86 14.12
C SER A 74 5.21 -18.41 14.23
N VAL A 75 6.00 -17.54 14.88
CA VAL A 75 5.66 -16.11 14.98
C VAL A 75 5.81 -15.40 13.64
N LEU A 76 6.88 -15.68 12.89
CA LEU A 76 7.07 -15.11 11.55
C LEU A 76 5.95 -15.53 10.59
N GLU A 77 5.48 -16.78 10.67
CA GLU A 77 4.34 -17.26 9.89
C GLU A 77 3.04 -16.55 10.29
N SER A 78 2.82 -16.30 11.59
CA SER A 78 1.66 -15.54 12.06
C SER A 78 1.70 -14.09 11.55
N LEU A 79 2.83 -13.41 11.73
CA LEU A 79 3.05 -12.04 11.25
C LEU A 79 2.82 -11.93 9.74
N LYS A 80 3.32 -12.89 8.97
CA LYS A 80 3.12 -12.95 7.51
C LYS A 80 1.63 -13.07 7.17
N LYS A 81 0.88 -13.94 7.84
CA LYS A 81 -0.57 -14.10 7.60
C LYS A 81 -1.35 -12.83 7.93
N ASP A 82 -1.06 -12.20 9.06
CA ASP A 82 -1.70 -10.94 9.47
C ASP A 82 -1.41 -9.81 8.47
N GLN A 83 -0.19 -9.78 7.94
CA GLN A 83 0.20 -8.86 6.86
C GLN A 83 -0.58 -9.11 5.58
N GLU A 84 -0.57 -10.35 5.07
CA GLU A 84 -1.29 -10.73 3.86
C GLU A 84 -2.79 -10.43 3.96
N ALA A 85 -3.41 -10.74 5.09
CA ALA A 85 -4.83 -10.46 5.32
C ALA A 85 -5.13 -8.95 5.31
N SER A 86 -4.30 -8.15 5.97
CA SER A 86 -4.47 -6.69 6.01
C SER A 86 -4.31 -6.07 4.62
N PHE A 87 -3.31 -6.51 3.85
CA PHE A 87 -3.12 -6.06 2.46
C PHE A 87 -4.28 -6.44 1.56
N ALA A 88 -4.81 -7.66 1.68
CA ALA A 88 -5.96 -8.10 0.91
C ALA A 88 -7.20 -7.22 1.17
N GLN A 89 -7.43 -6.84 2.43
CA GLN A 89 -8.51 -5.92 2.80
C GLN A 89 -8.31 -4.53 2.21
N PHE A 90 -7.09 -4.00 2.29
CA PHE A 90 -6.73 -2.71 1.70
C PHE A 90 -6.94 -2.70 0.18
N ASP A 91 -6.42 -3.70 -0.53
CA ASP A 91 -6.54 -3.81 -1.98
C ASP A 91 -8.00 -3.92 -2.40
N THR A 92 -8.78 -4.75 -1.72
CA THR A 92 -10.22 -4.89 -1.98
C THR A 92 -10.94 -3.55 -1.79
N ALA A 93 -10.70 -2.83 -0.70
CA ALA A 93 -11.34 -1.56 -0.42
C ALA A 93 -10.98 -0.48 -1.45
N LEU A 94 -9.70 -0.41 -1.83
CA LEU A 94 -9.23 0.56 -2.83
C LEU A 94 -9.81 0.26 -4.21
N ASN A 95 -9.82 -1.01 -4.62
CA ASN A 95 -10.40 -1.45 -5.89
C ASN A 95 -11.91 -1.20 -5.96
N LEU A 96 -12.66 -1.46 -4.88
CA LEU A 96 -14.09 -1.12 -4.80
C LEU A 96 -14.34 0.39 -4.93
N CYS A 97 -13.46 1.19 -4.33
CA CYS A 97 -13.52 2.65 -4.44
C CYS A 97 -13.30 3.11 -5.87
N PHE A 98 -12.22 2.62 -6.52
CA PHE A 98 -11.94 2.92 -7.92
C PHE A 98 -13.04 2.45 -8.85
N HIS A 99 -13.55 1.23 -8.68
CA HIS A 99 -14.66 0.72 -9.46
C HIS A 99 -15.89 1.64 -9.36
N SER A 100 -16.17 2.18 -8.18
CA SER A 100 -17.27 3.14 -7.97
C SER A 100 -17.04 4.45 -8.73
N CYS A 101 -15.81 4.97 -8.75
CA CYS A 101 -15.44 6.14 -9.55
C CYS A 101 -15.50 5.88 -11.07
N THR A 102 -15.33 4.63 -11.50
CA THR A 102 -15.29 4.23 -12.91
C THR A 102 -16.67 3.93 -13.50
N LYS A 103 -17.76 3.99 -12.70
CA LYS A 103 -19.14 3.74 -13.18
C LYS A 103 -19.62 4.73 -14.27
N GLN A 104 -18.86 5.78 -14.56
CA GLN A 104 -18.99 6.51 -15.81
C GLN A 104 -18.59 5.59 -16.97
N LYS A 105 -19.58 5.02 -17.68
CA LYS A 105 -19.38 4.22 -18.91
C LYS A 105 -18.31 4.93 -19.77
N ARG A 106 -17.20 4.25 -20.06
CA ARG A 106 -16.09 4.72 -20.89
C ARG A 106 -16.58 5.07 -22.30
N ARG A 107 -17.23 6.23 -22.44
CA ARG A 107 -17.62 6.83 -23.73
C ARG A 107 -16.51 7.71 -24.28
N THR A 108 -15.56 8.10 -23.43
CA THR A 108 -14.39 8.90 -23.81
C THR A 108 -13.14 8.37 -23.09
N PRO A 109 -11.93 8.57 -23.65
CA PRO A 109 -10.66 8.25 -22.99
C PRO A 109 -10.28 9.27 -21.90
N TYR A 110 -11.14 10.27 -21.63
CA TYR A 110 -10.84 11.38 -20.73
C TYR A 110 -11.56 11.20 -19.39
N LEU A 111 -10.87 11.54 -18.31
CA LEU A 111 -11.47 11.63 -16.98
C LEU A 111 -12.25 12.94 -16.86
N SER A 112 -13.46 12.86 -16.31
CA SER A 112 -14.21 14.04 -15.89
C SER A 112 -13.63 14.61 -14.60
N ASN A 113 -13.86 15.91 -14.33
CA ASN A 113 -13.49 16.53 -13.05
C ASN A 113 -14.09 15.78 -11.86
N GLU A 114 -15.33 15.29 -11.97
CA GLU A 114 -15.99 14.45 -10.97
C GLU A 114 -15.27 13.12 -10.73
N ALA A 115 -14.83 12.46 -11.80
CA ALA A 115 -14.06 11.23 -11.69
C ALA A 115 -12.70 11.50 -11.00
N VAL A 116 -12.02 12.60 -11.36
CA VAL A 116 -10.75 13.00 -10.72
C VAL A 116 -10.94 13.25 -9.22
N LEU A 117 -11.98 13.98 -8.82
CA LEU A 117 -12.29 14.20 -7.40
C LEU A 117 -12.58 12.87 -6.68
N CYS A 118 -13.35 11.98 -7.29
CA CYS A 118 -13.63 10.66 -6.73
C CYS A 118 -12.35 9.83 -6.55
N TYR A 119 -11.47 9.78 -7.55
CA TYR A 119 -10.20 9.07 -7.46
C TYR A 119 -9.28 9.68 -6.39
N ARG A 120 -9.24 11.01 -6.27
CA ARG A 120 -8.49 11.70 -5.21
C ARG A 120 -8.98 11.26 -3.83
N ASP A 121 -10.28 11.25 -3.60
CA ASP A 121 -10.86 10.80 -2.33
C ASP A 121 -10.55 9.32 -2.04
N CYS A 122 -10.57 8.47 -3.07
CA CYS A 122 -10.18 7.07 -2.94
C CYS A 122 -8.71 6.91 -2.55
N MET A 123 -7.81 7.69 -3.17
CA MET A 123 -6.39 7.67 -2.86
C MET A 123 -6.12 8.13 -1.43
N GLU A 124 -6.77 9.20 -0.96
CA GLU A 124 -6.61 9.69 0.42
C GLU A 124 -7.13 8.65 1.43
N ARG A 125 -8.28 8.03 1.18
CA ARG A 125 -8.76 6.91 2.01
C ARG A 125 -7.79 5.72 2.03
N GLY A 126 -7.19 5.41 0.89
CA GLY A 126 -6.15 4.39 0.78
C GLY A 126 -4.95 4.74 1.65
N LYS A 127 -4.45 5.97 1.57
CA LYS A 127 -3.32 6.46 2.36
C LYS A 127 -3.58 6.35 3.86
N GLN A 128 -4.75 6.80 4.32
CA GLN A 128 -5.12 6.69 5.73
C GLN A 128 -5.22 5.23 6.19
N SER A 129 -5.66 4.32 5.31
CA SER A 129 -5.70 2.89 5.60
C SER A 129 -4.30 2.30 5.74
N LEU A 130 -3.35 2.70 4.87
CA LEU A 130 -1.95 2.27 4.99
C LEU A 130 -1.30 2.78 6.27
N ILE A 131 -1.50 4.05 6.65
CA ILE A 131 -0.96 4.59 7.90
C ILE A 131 -1.42 3.76 9.12
N LYS A 132 -2.70 3.38 9.15
CA LYS A 132 -3.24 2.52 10.21
C LYS A 132 -2.63 1.12 10.19
N MET A 133 -2.42 0.57 8.99
CA MET A 133 -1.81 -0.74 8.80
C MET A 133 -0.34 -0.75 9.24
N GLU A 134 0.42 0.29 8.90
CA GLU A 134 1.80 0.51 9.35
C GLU A 134 1.87 0.55 10.89
N ALA A 135 0.99 1.33 11.53
CA ALA A 135 0.92 1.41 12.99
C ALA A 135 0.57 0.06 13.63
N HIS A 136 -0.35 -0.70 13.01
CA HIS A 136 -0.70 -2.04 13.46
C HIS A 136 0.48 -3.01 13.38
N PHE A 137 1.22 -3.03 12.26
CA PHE A 137 2.40 -3.89 12.12
C PHE A 137 3.55 -3.47 13.04
N ALA A 138 3.74 -2.18 13.29
CA ALA A 138 4.71 -1.70 14.27
C ALA A 138 4.34 -2.17 15.69
N SER A 139 3.04 -2.15 16.04
CA SER A 139 2.56 -2.65 17.32
C SER A 139 2.70 -4.17 17.44
N LEU A 140 2.34 -4.93 16.41
CA LEU A 140 2.52 -6.38 16.39
C LEU A 140 4.00 -6.71 16.57
N TYR A 141 4.87 -6.04 15.83
CA TYR A 141 6.31 -6.19 15.94
C TYR A 141 6.82 -5.96 17.38
N SER A 142 6.44 -4.85 18.04
CA SER A 142 6.83 -4.58 19.44
C SER A 142 6.43 -5.71 20.38
N GLN A 143 5.19 -6.23 20.24
CA GLN A 143 4.71 -7.34 21.07
C GLN A 143 5.59 -8.59 20.92
N TYR A 144 6.07 -8.87 19.71
CA TYR A 144 6.93 -10.02 19.46
C TYR A 144 8.40 -9.79 19.85
N THR A 145 8.90 -8.56 19.82
CA THR A 145 10.29 -8.26 20.25
C THR A 145 10.44 -8.07 21.75
N ASP A 146 9.38 -7.63 22.45
CA ASP A 146 9.40 -7.41 23.91
C ASP A 146 9.13 -8.69 24.71
N THR A 147 8.82 -9.80 24.04
CA THR A 147 8.70 -11.11 24.66
C THR A 147 10.08 -11.77 24.68
N PRO A 148 10.71 -12.04 25.84
CA PRO A 148 11.96 -12.78 25.89
C PRO A 148 11.79 -14.16 25.23
N TRP A 149 12.68 -14.47 24.27
CA TRP A 149 12.59 -15.65 23.41
C TRP A 149 13.01 -16.93 24.11
#